data_AF-A0A844TQP4-F1
#
_entry.id   AF-A0A844TQP4-F1
#
_cell.length_a   1.000
_cell.length_b   1.000
_cell.length_c   1.000
_cell.angle_alpha   90.00
_cell.angle_beta   90.00
_cell.angle_gamma   90.00
#
_symmetry.space_group_name_H-M   'P 1'
#
loop_
_entity.id
_entity.type
_entity.pdbx_description
1 polymer ?
#
loop_
_entity_poly.entity_id
_entity_poly.type
_entity_poly.pdbx_seq_one_letter_code
_entity_poly.pdbx_strand_id
1 'polypeptide(L)'
;MDTPQQSAQDEISAIIASAAKQPLLDAAYELWRRRYRLDLIEGRPTAEEIRINRTLTAEQFSAKYRHDRDHAHEGPMFAYLKRAHASADDPAIKQAIITAVEFEDEYNKHFDWNGDFWDCVVRAMAQAARRYPDYLETTYRDARNDLAYYMK
;
A
#
# COMPACT_ATOMS: atom_id res chain seq x y z
N MET A 1 -2.99 -15.94 29.54
CA MET A 1 -2.53 -14.55 29.33
C MET A 1 -1.94 -14.53 27.95
N ASP A 2 -2.62 -13.96 26.96
CA ASP A 2 -2.06 -13.84 25.62
C ASP A 2 -0.96 -12.77 25.65
N THR A 3 0.24 -13.16 25.22
CA THR A 3 1.41 -12.28 25.18
C THR A 3 1.23 -11.28 24.03
N PRO A 4 1.56 -9.99 24.16
CA PRO A 4 1.38 -8.98 23.10
C PRO A 4 2.01 -9.33 21.74
N GLN A 5 3.04 -10.17 21.76
CA GLN A 5 3.70 -10.69 20.55
C GLN A 5 2.82 -11.69 19.78
N GLN A 6 1.98 -12.47 20.47
CA GLN A 6 1.07 -13.42 19.86
C GLN A 6 -0.08 -12.69 19.15
N SER A 7 -0.63 -11.64 19.77
CA SER A 7 -1.66 -10.81 19.14
C SER A 7 -1.18 -10.09 17.88
N ALA A 8 0.09 -9.64 17.84
CA ALA A 8 0.67 -9.01 16.66
C ALA A 8 0.82 -10.00 15.50
N GLN A 9 1.28 -11.21 15.79
CA GLN A 9 1.42 -12.26 14.79
C GLN A 9 0.07 -12.72 14.24
N ASP A 10 -0.95 -12.81 15.12
CA ASP A 10 -2.31 -13.16 14.73
C ASP A 10 -2.91 -12.09 13.81
N GLU A 11 -2.67 -10.81 14.10
CA GLU A 11 -3.15 -9.71 13.27
C GLU A 11 -2.48 -9.69 11.88
N ILE A 12 -1.15 -9.84 11.81
CA ILE A 12 -0.44 -9.97 10.51
C ILE A 12 -0.99 -11.16 9.73
N SER A 13 -1.20 -12.29 10.40
CA SER A 13 -1.74 -13.50 9.77
C SER A 13 -3.15 -13.29 9.26
N ALA A 14 -3.99 -12.55 9.98
CA ALA A 14 -5.34 -12.19 9.54
C ALA A 14 -5.33 -11.28 8.31
N ILE A 15 -4.43 -10.29 8.27
CA ILE A 15 -4.26 -9.40 7.10
C ILE A 15 -3.83 -10.21 5.88
N ILE A 16 -2.82 -11.09 6.02
CA ILE A 16 -2.34 -11.94 4.92
C ILE A 16 -3.43 -12.93 4.47
N ALA A 17 -4.18 -13.51 5.40
CA ALA A 17 -5.28 -14.43 5.07
C ALA A 17 -6.45 -13.73 4.35
N SER A 18 -6.64 -12.44 4.59
CA SER A 18 -7.58 -11.62 3.82
C SER A 18 -7.09 -11.43 2.39
N ALA A 19 -5.82 -11.01 2.23
CA ALA A 19 -5.20 -10.81 0.92
C ALA A 19 -5.17 -12.10 0.08
N ALA A 20 -4.90 -13.25 0.70
CA ALA A 20 -4.86 -14.55 0.03
C ALA A 20 -6.18 -14.99 -0.64
N LYS A 21 -7.31 -14.35 -0.29
CA LYS A 21 -8.62 -14.61 -0.90
C LYS A 21 -8.83 -13.86 -2.22
N GLN A 22 -7.96 -12.90 -2.51
CA GLN A 22 -8.07 -12.04 -3.69
C GLN A 22 -7.15 -12.53 -4.82
N PRO A 23 -7.35 -12.11 -6.07
CA PRO A 23 -6.35 -12.26 -7.12
C PRO A 23 -5.04 -11.56 -6.73
N LEU A 24 -3.92 -12.00 -7.29
CA LEU A 24 -2.58 -11.54 -6.91
C LEU A 24 -2.43 -10.01 -6.93
N LEU A 25 -2.98 -9.36 -7.96
CA LEU A 25 -2.87 -7.92 -8.13
C LEU A 25 -3.65 -7.15 -7.06
N ASP A 26 -4.89 -7.57 -6.77
CA ASP A 26 -5.73 -6.99 -5.72
C ASP A 26 -5.16 -7.26 -4.32
N ALA A 27 -4.61 -8.46 -4.10
CA ALA A 27 -3.93 -8.83 -2.86
C ALA A 27 -2.70 -7.93 -2.61
N ALA A 28 -1.93 -7.62 -3.64
CA ALA A 28 -0.81 -6.69 -3.55
C ALA A 28 -1.28 -5.30 -3.14
N TYR A 29 -2.38 -4.81 -3.72
CA TYR A 29 -2.95 -3.52 -3.34
C TYR A 29 -3.54 -3.50 -1.93
N GLU A 30 -4.26 -4.55 -1.50
CA GLU A 30 -4.78 -4.67 -0.12
C GLU A 30 -3.65 -4.60 0.92
N LEU A 31 -2.55 -5.29 0.67
CA LEU A 31 -1.39 -5.23 1.55
C LEU A 31 -0.73 -3.85 1.51
N TRP A 32 -0.61 -3.25 0.32
CA TRP A 32 0.05 -1.97 0.11
C TRP A 32 -0.66 -0.82 0.82
N ARG A 33 -2.01 -0.76 0.72
CA ARG A 33 -2.80 0.26 1.43
C ARG A 33 -2.76 0.09 2.95
N ARG A 34 -2.48 -1.12 3.45
CA ARG A 34 -2.30 -1.43 4.87
C ARG A 34 -0.85 -1.34 5.35
N ARG A 35 0.11 -0.90 4.51
CA ARG A 35 1.54 -0.83 4.84
C ARG A 35 1.83 -0.16 6.18
N TYR A 36 1.18 0.98 6.48
CA TYR A 36 1.40 1.69 7.73
C TYR A 36 0.88 0.93 8.95
N ARG A 37 -0.18 0.12 8.79
CA ARG A 37 -0.67 -0.76 9.85
C ARG A 37 0.29 -1.93 10.06
N LEU A 38 0.79 -2.53 8.98
CA LEU A 38 1.78 -3.59 9.03
C LEU A 38 3.08 -3.09 9.70
N ASP A 39 3.58 -1.93 9.28
CA ASP A 39 4.74 -1.26 9.89
C ASP A 39 4.51 -1.04 11.39
N LEU A 40 3.35 -0.51 11.79
CA LEU A 40 3.02 -0.28 13.20
C LEU A 40 3.03 -1.58 14.02
N ILE A 41 2.46 -2.67 13.49
CA ILE A 41 2.46 -3.98 14.18
C ILE A 41 3.89 -4.52 14.32
N GLU A 42 4.75 -4.27 13.34
CA GLU A 42 6.18 -4.64 13.36
C GLU A 42 7.07 -3.66 14.13
N GLY A 43 6.49 -2.61 14.74
CA GLY A 43 7.25 -1.60 15.48
C GLY A 43 8.08 -0.67 14.61
N ARG A 44 7.64 -0.44 13.37
CA ARG A 44 8.26 0.45 12.39
C ARG A 44 7.45 1.74 12.19
N PRO A 45 8.11 2.87 11.93
CA PRO A 45 9.56 3.06 12.08
C PRO A 45 9.99 2.96 13.56
N THR A 46 11.16 2.39 13.78
CA THR A 46 11.81 2.29 15.08
C THR A 46 12.13 3.67 15.65
N ALA A 47 12.38 3.76 16.96
CA ALA A 47 12.78 5.01 17.61
C ALA A 47 14.03 5.64 16.97
N GLU A 48 14.95 4.81 16.47
CA GLU A 48 16.15 5.26 15.77
C GLU A 48 15.82 5.81 14.39
N GLU A 49 14.99 5.13 13.61
CA GLU A 49 14.53 5.63 12.30
C GLU A 49 13.75 6.93 12.45
N ILE A 50 12.94 7.08 13.50
CA ILE A 50 12.27 8.34 13.82
C ILE A 50 13.30 9.44 14.11
N ARG A 51 14.34 9.14 14.89
CA ARG A 51 15.41 10.10 15.19
C ARG A 51 16.13 10.54 13.93
N ILE A 52 16.50 9.60 13.05
CA ILE A 52 17.14 9.89 11.76
C ILE A 52 16.21 10.72 10.87
N ASN A 53 14.95 10.31 10.70
CA ASN A 53 13.98 10.99 9.84
C ASN A 53 13.75 12.45 10.27
N ARG A 54 13.80 12.75 11.57
CA ARG A 54 13.68 14.12 12.10
C ARG A 54 14.86 15.03 11.75
N THR A 55 15.99 14.48 11.33
CA THR A 55 17.16 15.26 10.90
C THR A 55 17.18 15.54 9.40
N LEU A 56 16.31 14.87 8.62
CA LEU A 56 16.24 15.04 7.17
C LEU A 56 15.55 16.36 6.81
N THR A 57 16.06 17.01 5.75
CA THR A 57 15.33 18.10 5.09
C THR A 57 14.09 17.57 4.38
N ALA A 58 13.15 18.45 4.01
CA ALA A 58 11.97 18.06 3.24
C ALA A 58 12.34 17.36 1.91
N GLU A 59 13.40 17.82 1.24
CA GLU A 59 13.89 17.21 0.00
C GLU A 59 14.48 15.81 0.24
N GLN A 60 15.29 15.65 1.28
CA GLN A 60 15.86 14.35 1.66
C GLN A 60 14.78 13.36 2.09
N PHE A 61 13.79 13.83 2.86
CA PHE A 61 12.66 13.01 3.26
C PHE A 61 11.83 12.59 2.04
N SER A 62 11.57 13.51 1.10
CA SER A 62 10.88 13.22 -0.15
C SER A 62 11.65 12.22 -1.02
N ALA A 63 12.97 12.36 -1.12
CA ALA A 63 13.83 11.41 -1.85
C ALA A 63 13.83 10.03 -1.21
N LYS A 64 13.93 9.96 0.13
CA LYS A 64 13.79 8.70 0.88
C LYS A 64 12.43 8.06 0.62
N TYR A 65 11.35 8.84 0.73
CA TYR A 65 10.00 8.35 0.52
C TYR A 65 9.80 7.78 -0.90
N ARG A 66 10.30 8.46 -1.94
CA ARG A 66 10.30 7.93 -3.31
C ARG A 66 11.08 6.63 -3.42
N HIS A 67 12.30 6.60 -2.88
CA HIS A 67 13.13 5.39 -2.89
C HIS A 67 12.44 4.19 -2.22
N ASP A 68 11.83 4.39 -1.05
CA ASP A 68 11.11 3.33 -0.33
C ASP A 68 9.94 2.77 -1.16
N ARG A 69 9.26 3.61 -1.94
CA ARG A 69 8.18 3.20 -2.86
C ARG A 69 8.72 2.42 -4.06
N ASP A 70 9.76 2.93 -4.71
CA ASP A 70 10.37 2.31 -5.90
C ASP A 70 10.91 0.90 -5.56
N HIS A 71 11.40 0.71 -4.34
CA HIS A 71 11.94 -0.55 -3.84
C HIS A 71 10.98 -1.32 -2.93
N ALA A 72 9.69 -1.01 -2.93
CA ALA A 72 8.69 -1.68 -2.08
C ALA A 72 8.71 -3.21 -2.27
N HIS A 73 8.96 -3.66 -3.50
CA HIS A 73 9.04 -5.07 -3.89
C HIS A 73 10.29 -5.81 -3.38
N GLU A 74 11.25 -5.09 -2.80
CA GLU A 74 12.44 -5.65 -2.14
C GLU A 74 12.29 -5.68 -0.61
N GLY A 75 11.24 -5.02 -0.09
CA GLY A 75 10.96 -4.91 1.34
C GLY A 75 10.00 -5.97 1.90
N PRO A 76 9.43 -5.73 3.09
CA PRO A 76 8.49 -6.65 3.76
C PRO A 76 7.27 -7.04 2.91
N MET A 77 6.84 -6.14 2.02
CA MET A 77 5.73 -6.37 1.09
C MET A 77 5.90 -7.64 0.27
N PHE A 78 7.12 -7.95 -0.17
CA PHE A 78 7.40 -9.18 -0.90
C PHE A 78 7.09 -10.41 -0.04
N ALA A 79 7.57 -10.43 1.20
CA ALA A 79 7.34 -11.54 2.12
C ALA A 79 5.85 -11.71 2.44
N TYR A 80 5.12 -10.61 2.64
CA TYR A 80 3.68 -10.66 2.88
C TYR A 80 2.91 -11.23 1.69
N LEU A 81 3.17 -10.72 0.48
CA LEU A 81 2.46 -11.17 -0.70
C LEU A 81 2.86 -12.61 -1.08
N LYS A 82 4.12 -13.01 -0.89
CA LYS A 82 4.55 -14.40 -1.07
C LYS A 82 3.87 -15.37 -0.11
N ARG A 83 3.62 -14.95 1.14
CA ARG A 83 2.83 -15.74 2.11
C ARG A 83 1.36 -15.85 1.70
N ALA A 84 0.78 -14.79 1.13
CA ALA A 84 -0.59 -14.82 0.62
C ALA A 84 -0.73 -15.68 -0.66
N HIS A 85 0.29 -15.65 -1.53
CA HIS A 85 0.30 -16.33 -2.84
C HIS A 85 1.55 -17.19 -3.02
N ALA A 86 1.65 -18.28 -2.23
CA ALA A 86 2.83 -19.14 -2.22
C ALA A 86 3.16 -19.78 -3.59
N SER A 87 2.14 -19.99 -4.44
CA SER A 87 2.29 -20.58 -5.78
C SER A 87 2.69 -19.58 -6.86
N ALA A 88 2.59 -18.28 -6.62
CA ALA A 88 3.01 -17.27 -7.58
C ALA A 88 4.54 -17.21 -7.61
N ASP A 89 5.12 -17.06 -8.80
CA ASP A 89 6.56 -16.90 -8.96
C ASP A 89 7.03 -15.52 -8.48
N ASP A 90 8.31 -15.43 -8.12
CA ASP A 90 8.88 -14.20 -7.55
C ASP A 90 8.78 -13.01 -8.51
N PRO A 91 8.97 -13.15 -9.84
CA PRO A 91 8.72 -12.06 -10.78
C PRO A 91 7.28 -11.54 -10.74
N ALA A 92 6.26 -12.41 -10.69
CA ALA A 92 4.86 -11.99 -10.61
C ALA A 92 4.56 -11.28 -9.27
N ILE A 93 5.11 -11.75 -8.15
CA ILE A 93 5.00 -11.07 -6.86
C ILE A 93 5.58 -9.65 -6.94
N LYS A 94 6.80 -9.51 -7.46
CA LYS A 94 7.47 -8.20 -7.59
C LYS A 94 6.66 -7.26 -8.47
N GLN A 95 6.22 -7.76 -9.64
CA GLN A 95 5.45 -6.97 -10.58
C GLN A 95 4.12 -6.51 -9.98
N ALA A 96 3.41 -7.38 -9.26
CA ALA A 96 2.15 -7.01 -8.61
C ALA A 96 2.33 -5.92 -7.55
N ILE A 97 3.43 -5.96 -6.79
CA ILE A 97 3.76 -4.90 -5.81
C ILE A 97 4.06 -3.58 -6.54
N ILE A 98 4.91 -3.61 -7.56
CA ILE A 98 5.22 -2.42 -8.37
C ILE A 98 3.93 -1.81 -8.93
N THR A 99 3.06 -2.64 -9.53
CA THR A 99 1.79 -2.17 -10.09
C THR A 99 0.87 -1.58 -9.03
N ALA A 100 0.81 -2.14 -7.82
CA ALA A 100 0.04 -1.57 -6.71
C ALA A 100 0.55 -0.19 -6.25
N VAL A 101 1.87 0.00 -6.22
CA VAL A 101 2.52 1.30 -5.90
C VAL A 101 2.19 2.32 -6.98
N GLU A 102 2.40 1.97 -8.25
CA GLU A 102 2.13 2.86 -9.38
C GLU A 102 0.65 3.22 -9.52
N PHE A 103 -0.25 2.29 -9.20
CA PHE A 103 -1.69 2.55 -9.18
C PHE A 103 -2.06 3.62 -8.13
N GLU A 104 -1.47 3.56 -6.94
CA GLU A 104 -1.61 4.62 -5.92
C GLU A 104 -1.02 5.95 -6.39
N ASP A 105 0.15 5.94 -7.01
CA ASP A 105 0.74 7.16 -7.55
C ASP A 105 -0.14 7.78 -8.65
N GLU A 106 -0.76 6.96 -9.50
CA GLU A 106 -1.59 7.44 -10.60
C GLU A 106 -2.86 8.13 -10.09
N TYR A 107 -3.60 7.56 -9.14
CA TYR A 107 -4.78 8.26 -8.61
C TYR A 107 -4.42 9.47 -7.74
N ASN A 108 -3.28 9.47 -7.05
CA ASN A 108 -2.82 10.64 -6.28
C ASN A 108 -2.41 11.78 -7.22
N LYS A 109 -1.69 11.47 -8.30
CA LYS A 109 -1.25 12.43 -9.32
C LYS A 109 -2.42 13.13 -10.02
N HIS A 110 -3.52 12.41 -10.24
CA HIS A 110 -4.70 12.95 -10.93
C HIS A 110 -5.73 13.60 -10.00
N PHE A 111 -5.48 13.60 -8.69
CA PHE A 111 -6.32 14.34 -7.77
C PHE A 111 -6.01 15.84 -7.85
N ASP A 112 -6.99 16.60 -8.31
CA ASP A 112 -6.97 18.06 -8.32
C ASP A 112 -8.28 18.55 -7.70
N TRP A 113 -8.19 19.23 -6.55
CA TRP A 113 -9.35 19.70 -5.81
C TRP A 113 -9.90 21.00 -6.43
N ASN A 114 -10.65 20.84 -7.52
CA ASN A 114 -11.18 21.94 -8.33
C ASN A 114 -12.72 21.90 -8.48
N GLY A 115 -13.44 21.71 -7.38
CA GLY A 115 -14.90 21.68 -7.36
C GLY A 115 -15.45 20.83 -6.22
N ASP A 116 -16.52 20.07 -6.51
CA ASP A 116 -17.03 19.08 -5.57
C ASP A 116 -15.96 18.02 -5.28
N PHE A 117 -15.69 17.80 -4.00
CA PHE A 117 -14.62 16.92 -3.53
C PHE A 117 -14.80 15.48 -4.04
N TRP A 118 -16.02 14.94 -3.96
CA TRP A 118 -16.28 13.56 -4.39
C TRP A 118 -16.16 13.41 -5.89
N ASP A 119 -16.61 14.41 -6.65
CA ASP A 119 -16.38 14.43 -8.10
C ASP A 119 -14.89 14.45 -8.43
N CYS A 120 -14.05 15.17 -7.66
CA CYS A 120 -12.59 15.15 -7.82
C CYS A 120 -12.00 13.75 -7.58
N VAL A 121 -12.39 13.08 -6.49
CA VAL A 121 -11.97 11.71 -6.16
C VAL A 121 -12.38 10.74 -7.27
N VAL A 122 -13.63 10.81 -7.74
CA VAL A 122 -14.14 9.94 -8.81
C VAL A 122 -13.38 10.16 -10.12
N ARG A 123 -13.08 11.42 -10.48
CA ARG A 123 -12.31 11.74 -11.69
C ARG A 123 -10.89 11.18 -11.62
N ALA A 124 -10.19 11.38 -10.50
CA ALA A 124 -8.84 10.86 -10.31
C ALA A 124 -8.79 9.33 -10.45
N MET A 125 -9.74 8.66 -9.81
CA MET A 125 -9.86 7.21 -9.86
C MET A 125 -10.26 6.68 -11.24
N ALA A 126 -11.12 7.38 -11.97
CA ALA A 126 -11.46 7.02 -13.36
C ALA A 126 -10.24 7.11 -14.30
N GLN A 127 -9.30 8.04 -14.06
CA GLN A 127 -8.06 8.11 -14.81
C GLN A 127 -7.11 6.96 -14.48
N ALA A 128 -6.93 6.66 -13.19
CA ALA A 128 -6.12 5.53 -12.76
C ALA A 128 -6.66 4.19 -13.25
N ALA A 129 -7.98 3.97 -13.20
CA ALA A 129 -8.63 2.74 -13.65
C ALA A 129 -8.48 2.50 -15.16
N ARG A 130 -8.35 3.56 -15.98
CA ARG A 130 -8.05 3.39 -17.42
C ARG A 130 -6.63 2.85 -17.66
N ARG A 131 -5.68 3.20 -16.80
CA ARG A 131 -4.28 2.77 -16.89
C ARG A 131 -4.06 1.40 -16.26
N TYR A 132 -4.81 1.09 -15.21
CA TYR A 132 -4.74 -0.16 -14.47
C TYR A 132 -6.13 -0.81 -14.43
N PRO A 133 -6.61 -1.43 -15.53
CA PRO A 133 -7.98 -1.93 -15.67
C PRO A 133 -8.23 -3.30 -15.02
N ASP A 134 -7.18 -3.98 -14.56
CA ASP A 134 -7.23 -5.40 -14.16
C ASP A 134 -7.53 -5.61 -12.67
N TYR A 135 -7.87 -4.53 -11.94
CA TYR A 135 -8.32 -4.63 -10.55
C TYR A 135 -9.81 -4.96 -10.46
N LEU A 136 -10.21 -5.59 -9.35
CA LEU A 136 -11.61 -5.80 -9.02
C LEU A 136 -12.33 -4.49 -8.69
N GLU A 137 -13.65 -4.44 -8.91
CA GLU A 137 -14.47 -3.28 -8.53
C GLU A 137 -14.37 -2.93 -7.04
N THR A 138 -14.23 -3.95 -6.18
CA THR A 138 -13.99 -3.77 -4.75
C THR A 138 -12.69 -3.04 -4.47
N THR A 139 -11.64 -3.30 -5.24
CA THR A 139 -10.34 -2.64 -5.12
C THR A 139 -10.42 -1.18 -5.55
N TYR A 140 -11.12 -0.87 -6.65
CA TYR A 140 -11.35 0.53 -7.04
C TYR A 140 -12.19 1.31 -6.01
N ARG A 141 -13.14 0.64 -5.35
CA ARG A 141 -13.92 1.25 -4.28
C ARG A 141 -13.07 1.53 -3.05
N ASP A 142 -12.22 0.58 -2.65
CA ASP A 142 -11.30 0.77 -1.52
C ASP A 142 -10.29 1.89 -1.80
N ALA A 143 -9.75 1.95 -3.02
CA ALA A 143 -8.85 3.02 -3.45
C ALA A 143 -9.51 4.40 -3.44
N ARG A 144 -10.78 4.50 -3.86
CA ARG A 144 -11.59 5.73 -3.74
C ARG A 144 -11.70 6.19 -2.28
N ASN A 145 -11.96 5.27 -1.36
CA ASN A 145 -12.09 5.59 0.06
C ASN A 145 -10.76 6.04 0.66
N ASP A 146 -9.64 5.40 0.26
CA ASP A 146 -8.31 5.76 0.73
C ASP A 146 -7.90 7.14 0.22
N LEU A 147 -8.12 7.44 -1.07
CA LEU A 147 -7.87 8.76 -1.63
C LEU A 147 -8.69 9.83 -0.90
N ALA A 148 -9.97 9.56 -0.66
CA ALA A 148 -10.85 10.48 0.07
C ALA A 148 -10.40 10.69 1.53
N TYR A 149 -9.87 9.66 2.18
CA TYR A 149 -9.36 9.75 3.55
C TYR A 149 -8.08 10.56 3.64
N TYR A 150 -7.15 10.42 2.70
CA TYR A 150 -5.86 11.13 2.73
C TYR A 150 -5.95 12.59 2.24
N MET A 151 -6.93 12.94 1.42
CA MET A 151 -7.07 14.27 0.83
C MET A 151 -8.01 15.21 1.61
N LYS A 152 -8.64 14.74 2.70
CA LYS A 152 -9.58 15.50 3.52
C LYS A 152 -8.99 15.84 4.89
#